data_AF-A0A285T9M9-F1
#
_entry.id   AF-A0A285T9M9-F1
#
_cell.length_a   1.000
_cell.length_b   1.000
_cell.length_c   1.000
_cell.angle_alpha   90.00
_cell.angle_beta   90.00
_cell.angle_gamma   90.00
#
_symmetry.space_group_name_H-M   'P 1'
#
loop_
_entity.id
_entity.type
_entity.pdbx_description
1 polymer ?
#
loop_
_entity_poly.entity_id
_entity_poly.type
_entity_poly.pdbx_seq_one_letter_code
_entity_poly.pdbx_strand_id
1 'polypeptide(L)'
;MASRLIRLLEYIPVFGTLLRSARRGGQAERFAFFFNIVALWLLTVAWYGYPVLIVTMLTMTGLYLFGLVYLTSEGLRARWRLRRS
;
A
#
# COMPACT_ATOMS: atom_id res chain seq x y z
N MET A 1 8.26 13.35 -8.43
CA MET A 1 7.12 12.76 -9.18
C MET A 1 5.95 12.34 -8.27
N ALA A 2 6.21 11.79 -7.06
CA ALA A 2 5.18 11.38 -6.09
C ALA A 2 4.20 12.51 -5.65
N SER A 3 4.62 13.78 -5.70
CA SER A 3 3.81 14.93 -5.27
C SER A 3 2.54 15.17 -6.10
N ARG A 4 2.53 14.79 -7.39
CA ARG A 4 1.37 14.98 -8.26
C ARG A 4 0.28 13.93 -8.02
N LEU A 5 0.69 12.68 -7.77
CA LEU A 5 -0.23 11.59 -7.41
C LEU A 5 -0.94 11.87 -6.09
N ILE A 6 -0.21 12.33 -5.07
CA ILE A 6 -0.79 12.65 -3.76
C ILE A 6 -1.85 13.77 -3.88
N ARG A 7 -1.59 14.80 -4.70
CA ARG A 7 -2.57 15.87 -4.97
C ARG A 7 -3.81 15.36 -5.71
N LEU A 8 -3.67 14.36 -6.57
CA LEU A 8 -4.78 13.72 -7.28
C LEU A 8 -5.65 12.91 -6.31
N LEU A 9 -5.05 12.16 -5.38
CA LEU A 9 -5.78 11.45 -4.35
C LEU A 9 -6.48 12.40 -3.36
N GLU A 10 -5.92 13.59 -3.12
CA GLU A 10 -6.54 14.65 -2.29
C GLU A 10 -7.84 15.23 -2.90
N TYR A 11 -8.09 15.03 -4.20
CA TYR A 11 -9.28 15.53 -4.89
C TYR A 11 -10.50 14.61 -4.74
N ILE A 12 -10.28 13.36 -4.36
CA ILE A 12 -11.36 12.40 -4.13
C ILE A 12 -11.96 12.75 -2.76
N PRO A 13 -13.22 13.21 -2.64
CA PRO A 13 -13.73 13.84 -1.43
C PRO A 13 -13.64 12.95 -0.18
N VAL A 14 -13.76 11.63 -0.34
CA VAL A 14 -13.64 10.66 0.76
C VAL A 14 -12.18 10.30 1.04
N PHE A 15 -11.41 9.89 0.03
CA PHE A 15 -10.02 9.46 0.23
C PHE A 15 -9.07 10.63 0.52
N GLY A 16 -9.34 11.81 -0.02
CA GLY A 16 -8.49 12.98 0.04
C GLY A 16 -8.58 13.76 1.35
N THR A 17 -9.76 13.83 1.95
CA THR A 17 -9.94 14.39 3.31
C THR A 17 -9.27 13.50 4.34
N LEU A 18 -9.47 12.19 4.23
CA LEU A 18 -8.87 11.16 5.06
C LEU A 18 -7.33 11.10 4.92
N LEU A 19 -6.79 11.18 3.69
CA LEU A 19 -5.34 11.19 3.43
C LEU A 19 -4.69 12.50 3.89
N ARG A 20 -5.41 13.63 3.76
CA ARG A 20 -4.98 14.94 4.28
C ARG A 20 -4.96 14.98 5.81
N SER A 21 -5.96 14.40 6.46
CA SER A 21 -6.01 14.20 7.92
C SER A 21 -4.93 13.23 8.40
N ALA A 22 -4.69 12.10 7.72
CA ALA A 22 -3.61 11.19 8.10
C ALA A 22 -2.17 11.78 7.95
N ARG A 23 -2.00 12.78 7.08
CA ARG A 23 -0.74 13.53 6.90
C ARG A 23 -0.55 14.69 7.87
N ARG A 24 -1.63 15.36 8.30
CA ARG A 24 -1.56 16.56 9.15
C ARG A 24 -2.02 16.35 10.60
N GLY A 25 -2.77 15.28 10.85
CA GLY A 25 -3.38 14.95 12.13
C GLY A 25 -2.53 14.08 13.05
N GLY A 26 -2.95 14.01 14.31
CA GLY A 26 -2.33 13.19 15.35
C GLY A 26 -2.55 11.68 15.18
N GLN A 27 -1.99 10.89 16.11
CA GLN A 27 -2.06 9.42 16.10
C GLN A 27 -3.50 8.86 15.92
N ALA A 28 -4.49 9.51 16.54
CA ALA A 28 -5.89 9.09 16.47
C ALA A 28 -6.48 9.18 15.04
N GLU A 29 -6.14 10.21 14.27
CA GLU A 29 -6.64 10.39 12.90
C GLU A 29 -6.04 9.35 11.93
N ARG A 30 -4.80 8.92 12.17
CA ARG A 30 -4.19 7.81 11.42
C ARG A 30 -4.88 6.47 11.68
N PHE A 31 -5.22 6.19 12.93
CA PHE A 31 -5.97 4.98 13.28
C PHE A 31 -7.38 4.99 12.66
N ALA A 32 -8.07 6.14 12.71
CA ALA A 32 -9.37 6.29 12.07
C ALA A 32 -9.30 6.09 10.54
N PHE A 33 -8.23 6.56 9.88
CA PHE A 33 -8.01 6.31 8.46
C PHE A 33 -7.84 4.83 8.15
N PHE A 34 -6.98 4.15 8.90
CA PHE A 34 -6.75 2.71 8.73
C PHE A 34 -8.03 1.91 8.92
N PHE A 35 -8.80 2.23 9.97
CA PHE A 35 -10.07 1.56 10.25
C PHE A 35 -11.08 1.76 9.12
N ASN A 36 -11.20 2.97 8.57
CA ASN A 36 -12.08 3.24 7.44
C ASN A 36 -11.70 2.44 6.18
N ILE A 37 -10.41 2.30 5.88
CA ILE A 37 -9.94 1.47 4.75
C ILE A 37 -10.33 0.01 4.96
N VAL A 38 -10.08 -0.53 6.16
CA VAL A 38 -10.43 -1.92 6.49
C VAL A 38 -11.94 -2.13 6.43
N ALA A 39 -12.73 -1.18 6.95
CA ALA A 39 -14.19 -1.24 6.90
C ALA A 39 -14.73 -1.22 5.46
N LEU A 40 -14.21 -0.32 4.61
CA LEU A 40 -14.57 -0.28 3.19
C LEU A 40 -14.20 -1.58 2.48
N TRP A 41 -13.03 -2.15 2.77
CA TRP A 41 -12.61 -3.42 2.22
C TRP A 41 -13.55 -4.56 2.66
N LEU A 42 -13.88 -4.65 3.96
CA LEU A 42 -14.85 -5.62 4.46
C LEU A 42 -16.23 -5.47 3.80
N LEU A 43 -16.67 -4.23 3.55
CA LEU A 43 -17.93 -3.96 2.85
C LEU A 43 -17.87 -4.44 1.40
N THR A 44 -16.74 -4.26 0.70
CA THR A 44 -16.54 -4.84 -0.64
C THR A 44 -16.51 -6.37 -0.62
N VAL A 45 -15.90 -6.99 0.40
CA VAL A 45 -15.92 -8.45 0.57
C VAL A 45 -17.34 -8.94 0.83
N ALA A 46 -18.14 -8.23 1.64
CA ALA A 46 -19.52 -8.59 1.89
C ALA A 46 -20.41 -8.48 0.62
N TRP A 47 -20.17 -7.48 -0.22
CA TRP A 47 -20.97 -7.26 -1.43
C TRP A 47 -20.59 -8.18 -2.59
N TYR A 48 -19.29 -8.32 -2.87
CA TYR A 48 -18.79 -9.08 -4.02
C TYR A 48 -18.40 -10.52 -3.65
N GLY A 49 -18.16 -10.80 -2.37
CA GLY A 49 -17.84 -12.13 -1.86
C GLY A 49 -16.41 -12.57 -2.11
N TYR A 50 -16.27 -13.87 -2.38
CA TYR A 50 -14.99 -14.57 -2.55
C TYR A 50 -14.06 -13.99 -3.65
N PRO A 51 -14.54 -13.47 -4.80
CA PRO A 51 -13.69 -12.87 -5.83
C PRO A 51 -12.76 -11.77 -5.32
N VAL A 52 -13.23 -10.90 -4.42
CA VAL A 52 -12.41 -9.82 -3.84
C VAL A 52 -11.29 -10.38 -2.96
N LEU A 53 -11.57 -11.45 -2.23
CA LEU A 53 -10.57 -12.14 -1.41
C LEU A 53 -9.48 -12.78 -2.28
N ILE A 54 -9.86 -13.47 -3.37
CA ILE A 54 -8.91 -14.07 -4.31
C ILE A 54 -7.96 -13.00 -4.85
N VAL A 55 -8.51 -11.90 -5.38
CA VAL A 55 -7.71 -10.83 -6.00
C VAL A 55 -6.78 -10.18 -4.97
N THR A 56 -7.28 -9.92 -3.75
CA THR A 56 -6.48 -9.36 -2.66
C THR A 56 -5.30 -10.28 -2.31
N MET A 57 -5.57 -11.58 -2.15
CA MET A 57 -4.55 -12.58 -1.85
C MET A 57 -3.52 -12.71 -2.97
N LEU A 58 -3.95 -12.83 -4.23
CA LEU A 58 -3.03 -12.92 -5.38
C LEU A 58 -2.13 -11.68 -5.48
N THR A 59 -2.68 -10.49 -5.25
CA THR A 59 -1.93 -9.24 -5.31
C THR A 59 -0.90 -9.18 -4.19
N MET A 60 -1.27 -9.56 -2.98
CA MET A 60 -0.35 -9.65 -1.83
C MET A 60 0.77 -10.67 -2.07
N THR A 61 0.44 -11.86 -2.59
CA THR A 61 1.43 -12.89 -2.94
C THR A 61 2.41 -12.37 -3.99
N GLY A 62 1.91 -11.73 -5.05
CA GLY A 62 2.74 -11.14 -6.10
C GLY A 62 3.71 -10.08 -5.54
N LEU A 63 3.21 -9.19 -4.68
CA LEU A 63 4.05 -8.18 -4.02
C LEU A 63 5.12 -8.81 -3.12
N TYR A 64 4.78 -9.86 -2.39
CA TYR A 64 5.73 -10.55 -1.51
C TYR A 64 6.85 -11.23 -2.29
N LEU A 65 6.49 -11.97 -3.34
CA LEU A 65 7.46 -12.61 -4.24
C LEU A 65 8.35 -11.57 -4.92
N PHE A 66 7.76 -10.49 -5.43
CA PHE A 66 8.51 -9.39 -6.02
C PHE A 66 9.47 -8.76 -5.01
N GLY A 67 9.01 -8.50 -3.78
CA GLY A 67 9.84 -7.97 -2.70
C GLY A 67 11.01 -8.89 -2.36
N LEU A 68 10.78 -10.21 -2.31
CA LEU A 68 11.82 -11.19 -2.03
C LEU A 68 12.88 -11.22 -3.13
N VAL A 69 12.45 -11.28 -4.40
CA VAL A 69 13.36 -11.21 -5.56
C VAL A 69 14.15 -9.92 -5.57
N TYR A 70 13.50 -8.79 -5.27
CA TYR A 70 14.15 -7.49 -5.20
C TYR A 70 15.24 -7.46 -4.13
N LEU A 71 14.93 -7.90 -2.90
CA LEU A 71 15.87 -7.95 -1.80
C LEU A 71 17.06 -8.89 -2.09
N THR A 72 16.80 -10.06 -2.65
CA THR A 72 17.87 -10.99 -3.07
C THR A 72 18.73 -10.39 -4.17
N SER A 73 18.13 -9.68 -5.13
CA SER A 73 18.86 -9.02 -6.23
C SER A 73 19.77 -7.90 -5.71
N GLU A 74 19.30 -7.07 -4.77
CA GLU A 74 20.11 -6.04 -4.13
C GLU A 74 21.27 -6.64 -3.34
N GLY A 75 21.03 -7.71 -2.57
CA GLY A 75 22.08 -8.44 -1.86
C GLY A 75 23.14 -9.02 -2.81
N LEU A 76 22.71 -9.58 -3.94
CA LEU A 76 23.60 -10.08 -4.98
C LEU A 76 24.43 -8.93 -5.60
N ARG A 77 23.79 -7.81 -5.95
CA ARG A 77 24.46 -6.61 -6.49
C ARG A 77 25.47 -6.01 -5.52
N ALA A 78 25.16 -5.96 -4.23
CA ALA A 78 26.08 -5.49 -3.18
C ALA A 78 27.31 -6.39 -3.08
N ARG A 79 27.12 -7.71 -3.08
CA ARG A 79 28.22 -8.69 -3.05
C ARG A 79 29.11 -8.62 -4.29
N TRP A 80 28.54 -8.42 -5.49
CA TRP A 80 29.32 -8.24 -6.72
C TRP A 80 30.18 -6.99 -6.72
N ARG A 81 29.73 -5.90 -6.10
CA ARG A 81 30.52 -4.66 -5.97
C ARG A 81 31.74 -4.85 -5.06
N LEU A 82 31.58 -5.54 -3.93
CA LEU A 82 32.68 -5.82 -2.99
C LEU A 82 33.77 -6.73 -3.57
N ARG A 83 33.44 -7.61 -4.53
CA ARG A 83 34.42 -8.50 -5.18
C ARG A 83 35.27 -7.80 -6.26
N ARG A 84 34.88 -6.60 -6.70
CA ARG A 84 35.60 -5.82 -7.74
C ARG A 84 36.51 -4.72 -7.18
N SER A 85 36.53 -4.50 -5.87
CA SER A 85 37.49 -3.63 -5.17
C SER A 85 38.63 -4.45 -4.59
#